data_AF-A0A7D5E6M4-F1
#
_entry.id   AF-A0A7D5E6M4-F1
#
_cell.length_a   1.000
_cell.length_b   1.000
_cell.length_c   1.000
_cell.angle_alpha   90.00
_cell.angle_beta   90.00
_cell.angle_gamma   90.00
#
_symmetry.space_group_name_H-M   'P 1'
#
loop_
_entity.id
_entity.type
_entity.pdbx_description
1 polymer ?
#
loop_
_entity_poly.entity_id
_entity_poly.type
_entity_poly.pdbx_seq_one_letter_code
_entity_poly.pdbx_strand_id
1 'polypeptide(L)'
;MKSSLRFTYLLLCIALTAAMVITAGCLSDGEKATETADPGSDMEISDLTFYTEELPPYNYEEDRMLKGLSVDLLEATTEKMGTEVSREEVNLVPWTEGYQAVLNENATVLFSMARTPEREDLFKWAGPIYTNRKVLFAKPDQGISIENSEDLQDYAIGVITDDVAIQYLRDIGVNQSQIVTRDNVSALIGALDSGEIDLWAYPEASGRYFAEQVTGNSDSYKAVYELHTQDTYYAFSKDVPDSVVQSFQQALDKVRDQKDEQGVSEYERIVYRNLGVSHAQQTITDEEIIALVDTTAAAIENNASDTFRRINAGEASYLDSENPALYTFVYNANVTLVAHADNNQLVGTNFKGKTDVTGKAFRDEIVAGAFENGTGGVEYVYTNPTHANLYYKTTYYRLTNGSDGNSYIVCSGNFKN
;
A
#
# COMPACT_ATOMS: atom_id res chain seq x y z
N MET A 1 -21.51 19.98 80.39
CA MET A 1 -22.61 20.95 80.13
C MET A 1 -23.19 20.71 78.72
N LYS A 2 -24.29 21.39 78.38
CA LYS A 2 -24.98 21.44 77.07
C LYS A 2 -24.02 21.62 75.87
N SER A 3 -24.32 21.30 74.60
CA SER A 3 -25.28 20.40 73.87
C SER A 3 -24.89 20.50 72.37
N SER A 4 -25.51 19.96 71.31
CA SER A 4 -26.68 19.08 70.99
C SER A 4 -26.42 18.53 69.56
N LEU A 5 -26.83 17.33 69.12
CA LEU A 5 -28.17 16.90 68.64
C LEU A 5 -28.89 17.85 67.65
N ARG A 6 -29.71 17.38 66.67
CA ARG A 6 -29.77 16.19 65.78
C ARG A 6 -31.11 16.23 65.00
N PHE A 7 -31.15 15.56 63.83
CA PHE A 7 -32.37 15.02 63.16
C PHE A 7 -33.40 16.01 62.55
N THR A 8 -34.35 15.66 61.66
CA THR A 8 -34.53 14.65 60.54
C THR A 8 -35.94 14.90 59.92
N TYR A 9 -36.30 14.23 58.81
CA TYR A 9 -37.67 14.03 58.24
C TYR A 9 -38.23 15.15 57.30
N LEU A 10 -39.13 14.90 56.33
CA LEU A 10 -39.49 13.70 55.52
C LEU A 10 -40.51 14.07 54.40
N LEU A 11 -40.37 13.49 53.20
CA LEU A 11 -41.36 13.21 52.12
C LEU A 11 -42.45 14.23 51.67
N LEU A 12 -42.78 14.06 50.37
CA LEU A 12 -44.12 14.01 49.73
C LEU A 12 -44.71 15.24 48.99
N CYS A 13 -44.93 14.99 47.68
CA CYS A 13 -46.17 15.23 46.91
C CYS A 13 -46.57 16.60 46.27
N ILE A 14 -46.93 16.47 44.98
CA ILE A 14 -48.15 16.98 44.28
C ILE A 14 -48.06 18.22 43.36
N ALA A 15 -48.39 17.93 42.08
CA ALA A 15 -49.09 18.69 41.04
C ALA A 15 -48.58 20.06 40.51
N LEU A 16 -48.24 20.06 39.22
CA LEU A 16 -49.07 20.66 38.14
C LEU A 16 -50.03 21.80 38.53
N THR A 17 -49.81 22.98 37.97
CA THR A 17 -50.82 23.66 37.12
C THR A 17 -50.14 24.73 36.25
N ALA A 18 -50.76 25.07 35.11
CA ALA A 18 -50.26 26.09 34.19
C ALA A 18 -51.19 27.32 34.18
N ALA A 19 -50.60 28.50 33.99
CA ALA A 19 -51.32 29.72 33.63
C ALA A 19 -50.41 30.66 32.83
N MET A 20 -50.89 31.16 31.69
CA MET A 20 -50.22 32.21 30.94
C MET A 20 -50.47 33.58 31.58
N VAL A 21 -49.48 34.47 31.54
CA VAL A 21 -49.70 35.92 31.42
C VAL A 21 -48.80 36.44 30.32
N ILE A 22 -49.39 37.07 29.30
CA ILE A 22 -48.67 37.76 28.23
C ILE A 22 -48.66 39.25 28.56
N THR A 23 -47.46 39.84 28.68
CA THR A 23 -47.22 41.26 28.42
C THR A 23 -45.89 41.40 27.68
N ALA A 24 -45.79 42.44 26.84
CA ALA A 24 -44.77 42.51 25.79
C ALA A 24 -43.65 43.50 26.10
N GLY A 25 -42.48 43.23 25.51
CA GLY A 25 -41.59 44.28 24.99
C GLY A 25 -40.55 44.85 25.95
N CYS A 26 -39.30 44.40 25.76
CA CYS A 26 -38.24 45.28 25.26
C CYS A 26 -37.25 44.43 24.45
N LEU A 27 -36.73 44.99 23.36
CA LEU A 27 -35.60 44.38 22.64
C LEU A 27 -34.29 44.79 23.31
N SER A 28 -33.35 43.86 23.35
CA SER A 28 -31.92 44.12 23.41
C SER A 28 -31.26 43.14 22.46
N ASP A 29 -30.59 43.64 21.43
CA ASP A 29 -30.05 42.80 20.36
C ASP A 29 -28.98 41.86 20.92
N GLY A 30 -29.24 40.56 20.82
CA GLY A 30 -28.22 39.55 20.99
C GLY A 30 -27.46 39.43 19.68
N GLU A 31 -26.17 39.78 19.69
CA GLU A 31 -25.27 39.45 18.59
C GLU A 31 -25.34 37.94 18.34
N LYS A 32 -25.84 37.55 17.16
CA LYS A 32 -25.54 36.21 16.65
C LYS A 32 -24.03 36.17 16.45
N ALA A 33 -23.34 35.36 17.26
CA ALA A 33 -22.03 34.88 16.88
C ALA A 33 -22.21 34.14 15.55
N THR A 34 -21.75 34.76 14.47
CA THR A 34 -21.67 34.11 13.17
C THR A 34 -20.58 33.06 13.29
N GLU A 35 -20.96 31.78 13.39
CA GLU A 35 -20.05 30.71 13.04
C GLU A 35 -19.61 30.97 11.60
N THR A 36 -18.34 31.34 11.45
CA THR A 36 -17.70 31.44 10.15
C THR A 36 -17.54 30.02 9.63
N ALA A 37 -18.48 29.60 8.79
CA ALA A 37 -18.33 28.39 8.01
C ALA A 37 -16.97 28.44 7.29
N ASP A 38 -16.19 27.38 7.44
CA ASP A 38 -14.93 27.22 6.74
C ASP A 38 -15.23 27.14 5.23
N PRO A 39 -14.70 28.03 4.38
CA PRO A 39 -15.06 28.06 2.96
C PRO A 39 -14.69 26.80 2.17
N GLY A 40 -14.01 25.82 2.78
CA GLY A 40 -13.81 24.47 2.24
C GLY A 40 -14.87 23.44 2.64
N SER A 41 -15.91 23.76 3.41
CA SER A 41 -16.82 22.75 4.00
C SER A 41 -17.65 21.93 3.01
N ASP A 42 -17.77 22.40 1.78
CA ASP A 42 -18.75 21.92 0.79
C ASP A 42 -18.08 21.25 -0.44
N MET A 43 -16.75 21.06 -0.45
CA MET A 43 -16.01 20.42 -1.54
C MET A 43 -16.14 18.89 -1.50
N GLU A 44 -16.58 18.29 -2.61
CA GLU A 44 -16.72 16.84 -2.80
C GLU A 44 -15.72 16.31 -3.85
N ILE A 45 -15.61 14.99 -3.98
CA ILE A 45 -14.72 14.35 -4.99
C ILE A 45 -15.05 14.79 -6.43
N SER A 46 -16.32 15.06 -6.74
CA SER A 46 -16.77 15.53 -8.05
C SER A 46 -16.33 16.96 -8.39
N ASP A 47 -15.82 17.72 -7.42
CA ASP A 47 -15.29 19.07 -7.65
C ASP A 47 -13.78 19.07 -7.95
N LEU A 48 -13.13 17.90 -7.84
CA LEU A 48 -11.68 17.76 -8.00
C LEU A 48 -11.28 17.51 -9.46
N THR A 49 -10.25 18.21 -9.92
CA THR A 49 -9.65 17.99 -11.24
C THR A 49 -8.49 17.00 -11.11
N PHE A 50 -8.63 15.83 -11.73
CA PHE A 50 -7.63 14.76 -11.69
C PHE A 50 -6.63 14.88 -12.85
N TYR A 51 -5.36 14.65 -12.55
CA TYR A 51 -4.22 14.67 -13.47
C TYR A 51 -3.41 13.37 -13.36
N THR A 52 -2.79 12.97 -14.47
CA THR A 52 -1.85 11.85 -14.53
C THR A 52 -0.85 12.03 -15.66
N GLU A 53 0.23 11.24 -15.66
CA GLU A 53 1.23 11.20 -16.74
C GLU A 53 1.11 9.95 -17.62
N GLU A 54 1.89 9.89 -18.71
CA GLU A 54 2.03 8.71 -19.56
C GLU A 54 3.11 7.79 -18.97
N LEU A 55 2.71 6.94 -18.02
CA LEU A 55 3.56 5.97 -17.30
C LEU A 55 2.94 4.54 -17.35
N PRO A 56 3.00 3.86 -18.51
CA PRO A 56 2.59 2.46 -18.64
C PRO A 56 3.39 1.55 -17.68
N PRO A 57 2.83 0.44 -17.18
CA PRO A 57 1.43 -0.01 -17.27
C PRO A 57 0.53 0.57 -16.15
N TYR A 58 1.00 1.60 -15.43
CA TYR A 58 0.31 2.12 -14.24
C TYR A 58 -0.78 3.13 -14.60
N ASN A 59 -0.49 4.03 -15.55
CA ASN A 59 -1.42 5.03 -16.09
C ASN A 59 -0.96 5.45 -17.49
N TYR A 60 -1.78 5.19 -18.51
CA TYR A 60 -1.40 5.41 -19.92
C TYR A 60 -2.61 5.50 -20.86
N GLU A 61 -2.49 6.15 -22.02
CA GLU A 61 -3.52 6.09 -23.08
C GLU A 61 -3.29 4.91 -24.03
N GLU A 62 -4.34 4.12 -24.29
CA GLU A 62 -4.35 3.16 -25.39
C GLU A 62 -5.73 3.17 -26.08
N ASP A 63 -5.76 3.27 -27.41
CA ASP A 63 -6.97 3.46 -28.22
C ASP A 63 -7.83 4.69 -27.83
N ARG A 64 -7.21 5.76 -27.30
CA ARG A 64 -7.87 6.95 -26.74
C ARG A 64 -8.72 6.70 -25.49
N MET A 65 -8.37 5.67 -24.74
CA MET A 65 -8.92 5.39 -23.43
C MET A 65 -7.78 5.30 -22.43
N LEU A 66 -7.92 6.02 -21.30
CA LEU A 66 -6.96 5.96 -20.20
C LEU A 66 -7.05 4.58 -19.51
N LYS A 67 -5.92 3.93 -19.27
CA LYS A 67 -5.80 2.55 -18.74
C LYS A 67 -4.66 2.43 -17.74
N GLY A 68 -4.61 1.30 -17.04
CA GLY A 68 -3.55 0.94 -16.11
C GLY A 68 -4.00 0.84 -14.66
N LEU A 69 -3.10 0.29 -13.81
CA LEU A 69 -3.36 0.00 -12.39
C LEU A 69 -3.96 1.18 -11.63
N SER A 70 -3.36 2.37 -11.73
CA SER A 70 -3.75 3.55 -10.95
C SER A 70 -5.10 4.13 -11.38
N VAL A 71 -5.44 3.93 -12.65
CA VAL A 71 -6.69 4.38 -13.28
C VAL A 71 -7.83 3.46 -12.85
N ASP A 72 -7.63 2.15 -13.01
CA ASP A 72 -8.52 1.11 -12.52
C ASP A 72 -8.78 1.25 -10.99
N LEU A 73 -7.75 1.66 -10.22
CA LEU A 73 -7.85 1.86 -8.77
C LEU A 73 -8.53 3.18 -8.39
N LEU A 74 -8.42 4.24 -9.21
CA LEU A 74 -9.15 5.50 -9.01
C LEU A 74 -10.66 5.28 -9.21
N GLU A 75 -11.06 4.63 -10.29
CA GLU A 75 -12.47 4.24 -10.53
C GLU A 75 -13.00 3.42 -9.36
N ALA A 76 -12.33 2.31 -9.01
CA ALA A 76 -12.77 1.42 -7.94
C ALA A 76 -12.87 2.13 -6.58
N THR A 77 -11.94 3.04 -6.27
CA THR A 77 -11.93 3.83 -5.02
C THR A 77 -13.09 4.82 -4.98
N THR A 78 -13.28 5.58 -6.05
CA THR A 78 -14.31 6.63 -6.11
C THR A 78 -15.72 6.01 -6.17
N GLU A 79 -15.90 4.86 -6.84
CA GLU A 79 -17.12 4.05 -6.74
C GLU A 79 -17.46 3.67 -5.28
N LYS A 80 -16.47 3.29 -4.45
CA LYS A 80 -16.72 3.00 -3.01
C LYS A 80 -17.03 4.25 -2.16
N MET A 81 -16.86 5.45 -2.71
CA MET A 81 -17.33 6.72 -2.12
C MET A 81 -18.77 7.06 -2.57
N GLY A 82 -19.26 6.46 -3.66
CA GLY A 82 -20.57 6.74 -4.25
C GLY A 82 -20.55 7.74 -5.42
N THR A 83 -19.36 8.09 -5.93
CA THR A 83 -19.14 9.02 -7.04
C THR A 83 -18.14 8.39 -7.99
N GLU A 84 -18.56 7.97 -9.17
CA GLU A 84 -17.66 7.38 -10.18
C GLU A 84 -16.92 8.50 -10.92
N VAL A 85 -15.60 8.62 -10.75
CA VAL A 85 -14.75 9.49 -11.58
C VAL A 85 -14.37 8.72 -12.84
N SER A 86 -14.84 9.18 -14.00
CA SER A 86 -14.64 8.47 -15.27
C SER A 86 -13.24 8.70 -15.87
N ARG A 87 -12.80 7.78 -16.74
CA ARG A 87 -11.52 7.86 -17.46
C ARG A 87 -11.41 9.13 -18.30
N GLU A 88 -12.52 9.61 -18.83
CA GLU A 88 -12.64 10.83 -19.63
C GLU A 88 -12.55 12.14 -18.83
N GLU A 89 -12.65 12.09 -17.49
CA GLU A 89 -12.50 13.26 -16.59
C GLU A 89 -11.06 13.42 -16.06
N VAL A 90 -10.17 12.46 -16.33
CA VAL A 90 -8.76 12.51 -15.92
C VAL A 90 -7.89 13.12 -17.02
N ASN A 91 -7.13 14.15 -16.66
CA ASN A 91 -6.25 14.88 -17.57
C ASN A 91 -4.89 14.18 -17.70
N LEU A 92 -4.66 13.53 -18.84
CA LEU A 92 -3.34 12.99 -19.21
C LEU A 92 -2.43 14.11 -19.73
N VAL A 93 -1.35 14.41 -18.99
CA VAL A 93 -0.43 15.53 -19.26
C VAL A 93 1.03 15.11 -19.05
N PRO A 94 2.03 15.86 -19.55
CA PRO A 94 3.43 15.64 -19.16
C PRO A 94 3.62 15.75 -17.64
N TRP A 95 4.48 14.92 -17.04
CA TRP A 95 4.72 14.91 -15.58
C TRP A 95 4.86 16.32 -14.97
N THR A 96 5.71 17.16 -15.58
CA THR A 96 5.97 18.53 -15.11
C THR A 96 4.71 19.41 -15.12
N GLU A 97 3.81 19.24 -16.09
CA GLU A 97 2.55 19.99 -16.18
C GLU A 97 1.59 19.58 -15.06
N GLY A 98 1.37 18.27 -14.87
CA GLY A 98 0.55 17.75 -13.78
C GLY A 98 1.12 18.09 -12.40
N TYR A 99 2.44 18.02 -12.23
CA TYR A 99 3.13 18.35 -10.97
C TYR A 99 2.97 19.83 -10.62
N GLN A 100 3.12 20.72 -11.61
CA GLN A 100 2.92 22.16 -11.39
C GLN A 100 1.44 22.53 -11.22
N ALA A 101 0.50 21.81 -11.83
CA ALA A 101 -0.94 21.96 -11.55
C ALA A 101 -1.24 21.65 -10.07
N VAL A 102 -0.90 20.45 -9.57
CA VAL A 102 -1.19 20.07 -8.18
C VAL A 102 -0.46 20.90 -7.12
N LEU A 103 0.66 21.53 -7.49
CA LEU A 103 1.45 22.39 -6.62
C LEU A 103 0.90 23.83 -6.52
N ASN A 104 0.23 24.33 -7.56
CA ASN A 104 -0.13 25.75 -7.69
C ASN A 104 -1.64 26.02 -7.88
N GLU A 105 -2.45 25.01 -8.20
CA GLU A 105 -3.88 25.14 -8.50
C GLU A 105 -4.77 24.44 -7.45
N ASN A 106 -5.91 25.06 -7.17
CA ASN A 106 -6.89 24.62 -6.18
C ASN A 106 -7.74 23.43 -6.67
N ALA A 107 -8.24 22.61 -5.74
CA ALA A 107 -9.08 21.44 -6.01
C ALA A 107 -8.49 20.46 -7.05
N THR A 108 -7.18 20.18 -6.98
CA THR A 108 -6.48 19.32 -7.95
C THR A 108 -5.89 18.07 -7.29
N VAL A 109 -5.76 16.99 -8.09
CA VAL A 109 -5.16 15.72 -7.66
C VAL A 109 -4.23 15.19 -8.74
N LEU A 110 -2.98 14.83 -8.40
CA LEU A 110 -2.07 14.08 -9.26
C LEU A 110 -1.78 12.72 -8.61
N PHE A 111 -1.98 11.63 -9.36
CA PHE A 111 -1.73 10.27 -8.87
C PHE A 111 -0.48 9.62 -9.48
N SER A 112 -0.13 8.44 -8.96
CA SER A 112 1.18 7.78 -9.16
C SER A 112 2.38 8.58 -8.62
N MET A 113 2.17 9.60 -7.78
CA MET A 113 3.25 10.44 -7.27
C MET A 113 4.11 9.73 -6.22
N ALA A 114 5.42 9.78 -6.40
CA ALA A 114 6.43 9.50 -5.37
C ALA A 114 6.32 10.49 -4.19
N ARG A 115 5.99 9.97 -3.00
CA ARG A 115 5.98 10.70 -1.71
C ARG A 115 7.37 10.65 -1.06
N THR A 116 7.91 11.80 -0.70
CA THR A 116 9.25 11.95 -0.09
C THR A 116 9.24 13.07 0.96
N PRO A 117 10.24 13.19 1.86
CA PRO A 117 10.29 14.26 2.86
C PRO A 117 10.23 15.68 2.28
N GLU A 118 10.75 15.87 1.06
CA GLU A 118 10.78 17.16 0.35
C GLU A 118 9.41 17.54 -0.22
N ARG A 119 8.55 16.53 -0.45
CA ARG A 119 7.18 16.68 -0.96
C ARG A 119 6.12 16.57 0.14
N GLU A 120 6.45 16.00 1.30
CA GLU A 120 5.52 15.71 2.40
C GLU A 120 4.68 16.94 2.77
N ASP A 121 5.34 18.05 3.07
CA ASP A 121 4.72 19.35 3.41
C ASP A 121 4.14 20.10 2.19
N LEU A 122 4.20 19.57 0.97
CA LEU A 122 3.68 20.22 -0.26
C LEU A 122 2.26 19.79 -0.62
N PHE A 123 1.84 18.57 -0.25
CA PHE A 123 0.58 17.97 -0.68
C PHE A 123 -0.16 17.31 0.49
N LYS A 124 -1.43 16.94 0.29
CA LYS A 124 -2.11 15.95 1.14
C LYS A 124 -2.10 14.61 0.42
N TRP A 125 -2.10 13.50 1.15
CA TRP A 125 -1.74 12.20 0.60
C TRP A 125 -2.77 11.12 0.91
N ALA A 126 -3.15 10.32 -0.09
CA ALA A 126 -3.80 9.04 0.08
C ALA A 126 -3.07 7.94 -0.69
N GLY A 127 -3.03 6.72 -0.15
CA GLY A 127 -2.26 5.60 -0.72
C GLY A 127 -1.92 4.51 0.30
N PRO A 128 -0.92 3.66 0.01
CA PRO A 128 -0.19 3.57 -1.26
C PRO A 128 -1.07 3.05 -2.41
N ILE A 129 -0.68 3.37 -3.65
CA ILE A 129 -1.28 2.84 -4.89
C ILE A 129 -0.55 1.57 -5.30
N TYR A 130 0.75 1.70 -5.62
CA TYR A 130 1.64 0.57 -5.93
C TYR A 130 3.10 0.92 -5.58
N THR A 131 3.92 -0.10 -5.33
CA THR A 131 5.37 0.06 -5.26
C THR A 131 5.98 0.07 -6.66
N ASN A 132 6.84 1.03 -6.96
CA ASN A 132 7.65 1.05 -8.17
C ASN A 132 9.15 0.88 -7.84
N ARG A 133 9.87 0.29 -8.79
CA ARG A 133 11.33 0.12 -8.78
C ARG A 133 11.91 1.08 -9.81
N LYS A 134 12.60 2.12 -9.37
CA LYS A 134 13.26 3.12 -10.22
C LYS A 134 14.71 2.72 -10.43
N VAL A 135 15.10 2.54 -11.69
CA VAL A 135 16.41 2.01 -12.10
C VAL A 135 17.14 2.99 -13.02
N LEU A 136 18.45 2.78 -13.19
CA LEU A 136 19.22 3.41 -14.25
C LEU A 136 19.32 2.44 -15.44
N PHE A 137 18.82 2.86 -16.60
CA PHE A 137 18.97 2.14 -17.87
C PHE A 137 20.24 2.59 -18.61
N ALA A 138 21.00 1.62 -19.11
CA ALA A 138 22.17 1.82 -19.99
C ALA A 138 21.99 1.06 -21.32
N LYS A 139 22.75 1.42 -22.35
CA LYS A 139 22.81 0.60 -23.56
C LYS A 139 23.58 -0.72 -23.30
N PRO A 140 23.20 -1.82 -23.98
CA PRO A 140 23.78 -3.12 -23.73
C PRO A 140 25.23 -3.27 -24.22
N ASP A 141 25.69 -2.39 -25.12
CA ASP A 141 27.00 -2.41 -25.79
C ASP A 141 28.06 -1.51 -25.11
N GLN A 142 27.65 -0.49 -24.35
CA GLN A 142 28.56 0.35 -23.54
C GLN A 142 29.28 -0.45 -22.44
N GLY A 143 28.72 -1.59 -22.01
CA GLY A 143 29.34 -2.46 -21.01
C GLY A 143 29.34 -1.92 -19.58
N ILE A 144 28.53 -0.88 -19.30
CA ILE A 144 28.40 -0.27 -17.97
C ILE A 144 27.92 -1.31 -16.96
N SER A 145 28.57 -1.30 -15.79
CA SER A 145 28.21 -2.04 -14.58
C SER A 145 28.43 -1.10 -13.40
N ILE A 146 27.51 -1.09 -12.45
CA ILE A 146 27.49 -0.17 -11.31
C ILE A 146 27.30 -1.04 -10.07
N GLU A 147 28.35 -1.19 -9.27
CA GLU A 147 28.32 -1.95 -8.00
C GLU A 147 27.94 -1.05 -6.82
N ASN A 148 28.18 0.26 -6.94
CA ASN A 148 27.98 1.25 -5.88
C ASN A 148 27.61 2.65 -6.43
N SER A 149 27.25 3.57 -5.55
CA SER A 149 26.90 4.96 -5.88
C SER A 149 28.07 5.78 -6.45
N GLU A 150 29.30 5.49 -6.04
CA GLU A 150 30.49 6.24 -6.44
C GLU A 150 30.92 5.94 -7.88
N ASP A 151 30.57 4.76 -8.42
CA ASP A 151 30.72 4.43 -9.85
C ASP A 151 29.90 5.38 -10.76
N LEU A 152 28.92 6.11 -10.22
CA LEU A 152 28.08 7.05 -10.98
C LEU A 152 28.79 8.36 -11.34
N GLN A 153 29.96 8.69 -10.76
CA GLN A 153 30.58 10.01 -10.87
C GLN A 153 31.09 10.38 -12.28
N ASP A 154 31.32 9.39 -13.15
CA ASP A 154 31.83 9.61 -14.52
C ASP A 154 30.73 9.66 -15.60
N TYR A 155 29.46 9.36 -15.28
CA TYR A 155 28.37 9.23 -16.24
C TYR A 155 27.45 10.47 -16.32
N ALA A 156 26.94 10.77 -17.51
CA ALA A 156 25.82 11.70 -17.69
C ALA A 156 24.48 10.96 -17.53
N ILE A 157 23.58 11.48 -16.70
CA ILE A 157 22.35 10.79 -16.28
C ILE A 157 21.12 11.60 -16.67
N GLY A 158 20.33 11.05 -17.59
CA GLY A 158 19.06 11.62 -18.03
C GLY A 158 17.93 11.38 -17.04
N VAL A 159 17.13 12.40 -16.79
CA VAL A 159 15.96 12.38 -15.90
C VAL A 159 14.80 13.20 -16.47
N ILE A 160 13.57 12.93 -16.02
CA ILE A 160 12.42 13.79 -16.33
C ILE A 160 12.51 15.10 -15.51
N THR A 161 12.15 16.24 -16.11
CA THR A 161 12.06 17.55 -15.44
C THR A 161 11.06 17.48 -14.27
N ASP A 162 11.47 17.91 -13.07
CA ASP A 162 10.73 17.80 -11.80
C ASP A 162 10.46 16.35 -11.28
N ASP A 163 11.09 15.32 -11.85
CA ASP A 163 11.01 13.95 -11.29
C ASP A 163 11.87 13.76 -10.03
N VAL A 164 11.45 12.84 -9.17
CA VAL A 164 12.09 12.50 -7.91
C VAL A 164 13.52 11.94 -8.07
N ALA A 165 13.87 11.37 -9.25
CA ALA A 165 15.23 10.92 -9.54
C ALA A 165 16.29 12.03 -9.35
N ILE A 166 15.92 13.29 -9.61
CA ILE A 166 16.81 14.44 -9.40
C ILE A 166 17.29 14.50 -7.95
N GLN A 167 16.42 14.18 -6.98
CA GLN A 167 16.76 14.21 -5.57
C GLN A 167 17.56 12.97 -5.17
N TYR A 168 17.08 11.77 -5.53
CA TYR A 168 17.78 10.51 -5.20
C TYR A 168 19.21 10.47 -5.73
N LEU A 169 19.46 10.96 -6.95
CA LEU A 169 20.80 11.07 -7.51
C LEU A 169 21.70 12.01 -6.69
N ARG A 170 21.18 13.16 -6.23
CA ARG A 170 21.92 14.08 -5.35
C ARG A 170 22.20 13.47 -3.97
N ASP A 171 21.24 12.73 -3.41
CA ASP A 171 21.36 12.13 -2.08
C ASP A 171 22.45 11.05 -2.04
N ILE A 172 22.65 10.32 -3.14
CA ILE A 172 23.78 9.38 -3.33
C ILE A 172 25.04 10.04 -3.91
N GLY A 173 25.09 11.37 -4.01
CA GLY A 173 26.31 12.14 -4.29
C GLY A 173 26.57 12.49 -5.76
N VAL A 174 25.66 12.19 -6.70
CA VAL A 174 25.80 12.59 -8.11
C VAL A 174 25.75 14.11 -8.25
N ASN A 175 26.66 14.67 -9.04
CA ASN A 175 26.76 16.10 -9.23
C ASN A 175 25.63 16.63 -10.12
N GLN A 176 25.07 17.79 -9.79
CA GLN A 176 24.06 18.46 -10.62
C GLN A 176 24.54 18.74 -12.06
N SER A 177 25.85 18.83 -12.32
CA SER A 177 26.40 18.95 -13.67
C SER A 177 26.29 17.67 -14.53
N GLN A 178 26.01 16.52 -13.91
CA GLN A 178 25.81 15.23 -14.60
C GLN A 178 24.33 14.98 -14.93
N ILE A 179 23.42 15.63 -14.23
CA ILE A 179 21.97 15.39 -14.33
C ILE A 179 21.40 16.22 -15.50
N VAL A 180 20.93 15.53 -16.53
CA VAL A 180 20.42 16.11 -17.78
C VAL A 180 18.89 15.95 -17.83
N THR A 181 18.15 17.05 -17.73
CA THR A 181 16.67 17.00 -17.71
C THR A 181 16.06 16.94 -19.12
N ARG A 182 14.87 16.34 -19.21
CA ARG A 182 13.99 16.30 -20.40
C ARG A 182 12.52 16.27 -19.98
N ASP A 183 11.65 16.71 -20.87
CA ASP A 183 10.23 16.87 -20.56
C ASP A 183 9.37 15.65 -20.98
N ASN A 184 9.98 14.61 -21.58
CA ASN A 184 9.34 13.35 -21.94
C ASN A 184 10.36 12.21 -22.16
N VAL A 185 9.87 10.97 -22.10
CA VAL A 185 10.68 9.73 -22.24
C VAL A 185 11.34 9.61 -23.61
N SER A 186 10.64 9.92 -24.70
CA SER A 186 11.20 9.81 -26.05
C SER A 186 12.44 10.69 -26.25
N ALA A 187 12.51 11.84 -25.57
CA ALA A 187 13.67 12.73 -25.57
C ALA A 187 14.82 12.23 -24.66
N LEU A 188 14.55 11.35 -23.69
CA LEU A 188 15.58 10.67 -22.89
C LEU A 188 16.15 9.47 -23.65
N ILE A 189 15.30 8.63 -24.22
CA ILE A 189 15.73 7.52 -25.09
C ILE A 189 16.55 8.07 -26.27
N GLY A 190 16.11 9.16 -26.92
CA GLY A 190 16.86 9.81 -27.98
C GLY A 190 18.21 10.42 -27.55
N ALA A 191 18.34 10.86 -26.30
CA ALA A 191 19.61 11.36 -25.74
C ALA A 191 20.56 10.19 -25.37
N LEU A 192 20.02 9.08 -24.87
CA LEU A 192 20.77 7.85 -24.63
C LEU A 192 21.26 7.26 -25.95
N ASP A 193 20.40 7.23 -26.97
CA ASP A 193 20.71 6.75 -28.32
C ASP A 193 21.77 7.60 -29.03
N SER A 194 21.77 8.92 -28.86
CA SER A 194 22.80 9.81 -29.39
C SER A 194 24.14 9.77 -28.63
N GLY A 195 24.14 9.30 -27.37
CA GLY A 195 25.29 9.38 -26.47
C GLY A 195 25.49 10.78 -25.85
N GLU A 196 24.41 11.53 -25.68
CA GLU A 196 24.39 12.76 -24.86
C GLU A 196 24.26 12.44 -23.36
N ILE A 197 23.64 11.31 -23.04
CA ILE A 197 23.62 10.69 -21.71
C ILE A 197 24.09 9.24 -21.81
N ASP A 198 24.69 8.72 -20.75
CA ASP A 198 25.12 7.32 -20.62
C ASP A 198 24.08 6.46 -19.90
N LEU A 199 23.29 7.10 -19.03
CA LEU A 199 22.29 6.46 -18.17
C LEU A 199 20.97 7.24 -18.23
N TRP A 200 19.85 6.56 -18.06
CA TRP A 200 18.52 7.17 -17.93
C TRP A 200 17.79 6.62 -16.70
N ALA A 201 17.35 7.49 -15.78
CA ALA A 201 16.63 7.09 -14.57
C ALA A 201 15.11 7.02 -14.80
N TYR A 202 14.50 5.85 -14.59
CA TYR A 202 13.05 5.66 -14.77
C TYR A 202 12.48 4.42 -14.04
N PRO A 203 11.16 4.35 -13.75
CA PRO A 203 10.53 3.13 -13.26
C PRO A 203 10.68 1.97 -14.25
N GLU A 204 11.17 0.81 -13.79
CA GLU A 204 11.67 -0.25 -14.67
C GLU A 204 10.59 -0.80 -15.62
N ALA A 205 9.39 -1.10 -15.11
CA ALA A 205 8.30 -1.63 -15.93
C ALA A 205 7.89 -0.67 -17.06
N SER A 206 7.97 0.64 -16.80
CA SER A 206 7.65 1.68 -17.77
C SER A 206 8.78 1.87 -18.78
N GLY A 207 10.03 1.88 -18.33
CA GLY A 207 11.20 1.93 -19.22
C GLY A 207 11.24 0.74 -20.18
N ARG A 208 10.88 -0.46 -19.71
CA ARG A 208 10.72 -1.68 -20.52
C ARG A 208 9.57 -1.59 -21.53
N TYR A 209 8.45 -0.96 -21.18
CA TYR A 209 7.36 -0.69 -22.12
C TYR A 209 7.82 0.24 -23.25
N PHE A 210 8.44 1.38 -22.92
CA PHE A 210 8.94 2.31 -23.95
C PHE A 210 10.08 1.70 -24.79
N ALA A 211 10.93 0.86 -24.19
CA ALA A 211 11.94 0.07 -24.90
C ALA A 211 11.32 -0.87 -25.95
N GLU A 212 10.21 -1.56 -25.61
CA GLU A 212 9.44 -2.37 -26.55
C GLU A 212 8.85 -1.51 -27.68
N GLN A 213 8.21 -0.38 -27.37
CA GLN A 213 7.60 0.51 -28.37
C GLN A 213 8.63 1.11 -29.35
N VAL A 214 9.84 1.46 -28.89
CA VAL A 214 10.88 2.07 -29.73
C VAL A 214 11.67 1.03 -30.53
N THR A 215 11.90 -0.16 -29.99
CA THR A 215 12.87 -1.14 -30.56
C THR A 215 12.29 -2.48 -30.99
N GLY A 216 11.07 -2.83 -30.55
CA GLY A 216 10.52 -4.19 -30.64
C GLY A 216 11.21 -5.19 -29.70
N ASN A 217 11.80 -4.70 -28.59
CA ASN A 217 12.41 -5.51 -27.54
C ASN A 217 12.51 -4.74 -26.20
N SER A 218 11.72 -5.15 -25.21
CA SER A 218 11.77 -4.63 -23.83
C SER A 218 13.10 -4.85 -23.07
N ASP A 219 13.96 -5.76 -23.52
CA ASP A 219 15.33 -5.98 -23.01
C ASP A 219 16.42 -5.25 -23.83
N SER A 220 16.04 -4.31 -24.72
CA SER A 220 16.99 -3.55 -25.55
C SER A 220 17.91 -2.62 -24.75
N TYR A 221 17.48 -2.16 -23.58
CA TYR A 221 18.28 -1.39 -22.62
C TYR A 221 18.39 -2.16 -21.30
N LYS A 222 19.57 -2.15 -20.67
CA LYS A 222 19.83 -2.88 -19.43
C LYS A 222 19.56 -1.99 -18.23
N ALA A 223 18.74 -2.45 -17.28
CA ALA A 223 18.76 -1.90 -15.93
C ALA A 223 20.09 -2.28 -15.26
N VAL A 224 20.97 -1.30 -15.01
CA VAL A 224 22.34 -1.51 -14.51
C VAL A 224 22.54 -1.10 -13.05
N TYR A 225 21.58 -0.36 -12.47
CA TYR A 225 21.58 0.05 -11.07
C TYR A 225 20.14 0.24 -10.57
N GLU A 226 19.88 -0.07 -9.31
CA GLU A 226 18.63 0.30 -8.65
C GLU A 226 18.83 1.62 -7.90
N LEU A 227 18.12 2.66 -8.33
CA LEU A 227 18.23 3.99 -7.71
C LEU A 227 17.36 4.06 -6.44
N HIS A 228 16.12 3.57 -6.51
CA HIS A 228 15.21 3.52 -5.37
C HIS A 228 14.02 2.59 -5.64
N THR A 229 13.47 1.98 -4.59
CA THR A 229 12.18 1.26 -4.63
C THR A 229 11.24 1.89 -3.60
N GLN A 230 10.05 2.30 -4.03
CA GLN A 230 9.14 3.12 -3.22
C GLN A 230 7.67 2.94 -3.57
N ASP A 231 6.80 3.28 -2.62
CA ASP A 231 5.37 3.42 -2.87
C ASP A 231 5.00 4.75 -3.55
N THR A 232 3.93 4.70 -4.34
CA THR A 232 3.30 5.84 -5.01
C THR A 232 1.94 6.18 -4.39
N TYR A 233 1.50 7.42 -4.54
CA TYR A 233 0.35 8.00 -3.83
C TYR A 233 -0.52 8.88 -4.74
N TYR A 234 -1.75 9.12 -4.31
CA TYR A 234 -2.57 10.25 -4.75
C TYR A 234 -2.12 11.48 -3.94
N ALA A 235 -1.60 12.50 -4.63
CA ALA A 235 -1.26 13.79 -4.08
C ALA A 235 -2.41 14.78 -4.38
N PHE A 236 -2.96 15.41 -3.34
CA PHE A 236 -4.02 16.40 -3.41
C PHE A 236 -3.45 17.79 -3.12
N SER A 237 -3.98 18.83 -3.77
CA SER A 237 -3.66 20.22 -3.45
C SER A 237 -4.05 20.58 -2.01
N LYS A 238 -3.34 21.53 -1.40
CA LYS A 238 -3.44 21.81 0.05
C LYS A 238 -4.80 22.32 0.52
N ASP A 239 -5.59 22.87 -0.38
CA ASP A 239 -6.93 23.40 -0.11
C ASP A 239 -8.01 22.32 -0.03
N VAL A 240 -7.78 21.12 -0.59
CA VAL A 240 -8.72 19.99 -0.48
C VAL A 240 -8.93 19.64 1.00
N PRO A 241 -10.17 19.58 1.52
CA PRO A 241 -10.41 19.32 2.94
C PRO A 241 -9.87 17.97 3.42
N ASP A 242 -9.37 17.93 4.66
CA ASP A 242 -8.84 16.70 5.27
C ASP A 242 -9.90 15.58 5.34
N SER A 243 -11.18 15.96 5.45
CA SER A 243 -12.33 15.04 5.38
C SER A 243 -12.47 14.34 4.03
N VAL A 244 -12.18 15.03 2.92
CA VAL A 244 -12.23 14.45 1.56
C VAL A 244 -11.08 13.46 1.38
N VAL A 245 -9.85 13.88 1.72
CA VAL A 245 -8.66 13.02 1.64
C VAL A 245 -8.79 11.79 2.56
N GLN A 246 -9.31 11.96 3.77
CA GLN A 246 -9.57 10.85 4.69
C GLN A 246 -10.67 9.90 4.18
N SER A 247 -11.73 10.43 3.56
CA SER A 247 -12.80 9.62 2.98
C SER A 247 -12.31 8.81 1.78
N PHE A 248 -11.45 9.42 0.95
CA PHE A 248 -10.77 8.74 -0.16
C PHE A 248 -9.85 7.63 0.34
N GLN A 249 -9.01 7.89 1.37
CA GLN A 249 -8.19 6.86 2.00
C GLN A 249 -9.05 5.70 2.54
N GLN A 250 -10.15 5.99 3.25
CA GLN A 250 -11.07 4.95 3.75
C GLN A 250 -11.79 4.17 2.65
N ALA A 251 -11.91 4.72 1.43
CA ALA A 251 -12.44 4.01 0.27
C ALA A 251 -11.35 3.12 -0.36
N LEU A 252 -10.15 3.65 -0.54
CA LEU A 252 -8.98 2.93 -1.04
C LEU A 252 -8.61 1.73 -0.15
N ASP A 253 -8.63 1.92 1.18
CA ASP A 253 -8.41 0.86 2.16
C ASP A 253 -9.44 -0.29 2.02
N LYS A 254 -10.69 0.01 1.65
CA LYS A 254 -11.70 -1.04 1.38
C LYS A 254 -11.37 -1.78 0.08
N VAL A 255 -11.02 -1.07 -1.00
CA VAL A 255 -10.63 -1.71 -2.28
C VAL A 255 -9.40 -2.60 -2.08
N ARG A 256 -8.46 -2.18 -1.23
CA ARG A 256 -7.25 -2.92 -0.87
C ARG A 256 -7.49 -4.13 0.01
N ASP A 257 -8.20 -3.96 1.12
CA ASP A 257 -8.23 -4.94 2.21
C ASP A 257 -9.54 -5.73 2.31
N GLN A 258 -10.65 -5.24 1.72
CA GLN A 258 -11.93 -5.96 1.76
C GLN A 258 -11.93 -7.15 0.78
N LYS A 259 -11.85 -8.34 1.37
CA LYS A 259 -11.83 -9.63 0.67
C LYS A 259 -13.24 -10.11 0.35
N ASP A 260 -13.44 -10.64 -0.86
CA ASP A 260 -14.68 -11.28 -1.31
C ASP A 260 -14.90 -12.69 -0.72
N GLU A 261 -15.96 -13.38 -1.14
CA GLU A 261 -16.26 -14.75 -0.70
C GLU A 261 -15.15 -15.75 -1.08
N GLN A 262 -14.49 -15.50 -2.21
CA GLN A 262 -13.35 -16.28 -2.71
C GLN A 262 -12.07 -15.98 -1.91
N GLY A 263 -12.01 -14.90 -1.13
CA GLY A 263 -10.86 -14.52 -0.32
C GLY A 263 -9.84 -13.65 -1.04
N VAL A 264 -10.27 -12.91 -2.05
CA VAL A 264 -9.45 -11.99 -2.86
C VAL A 264 -10.03 -10.57 -2.76
N SER A 265 -9.21 -9.52 -2.71
CA SER A 265 -9.69 -8.14 -2.77
C SER A 265 -9.73 -7.61 -4.20
N GLU A 266 -10.48 -6.54 -4.41
CA GLU A 266 -10.58 -5.89 -5.72
C GLU A 266 -9.22 -5.33 -6.18
N TYR A 267 -8.43 -4.77 -5.25
CA TYR A 267 -7.05 -4.36 -5.48
C TYR A 267 -6.16 -5.49 -5.96
N GLU A 268 -6.19 -6.68 -5.33
CA GLU A 268 -5.39 -7.82 -5.79
C GLU A 268 -5.74 -8.18 -7.24
N ARG A 269 -7.02 -8.10 -7.62
CA ARG A 269 -7.48 -8.33 -9.01
C ARG A 269 -6.98 -7.25 -9.97
N ILE A 270 -6.94 -5.98 -9.56
CA ILE A 270 -6.42 -4.85 -10.34
C ILE A 270 -4.90 -4.99 -10.54
N VAL A 271 -4.14 -5.26 -9.47
CA VAL A 271 -2.67 -5.47 -9.55
C VAL A 271 -2.36 -6.68 -10.43
N TYR A 272 -3.03 -7.82 -10.23
CA TYR A 272 -2.79 -9.03 -11.03
C TYR A 272 -3.10 -8.83 -12.52
N ARG A 273 -4.13 -8.04 -12.85
CA ARG A 273 -4.49 -7.70 -14.24
C ARG A 273 -3.42 -6.84 -14.93
N ASN A 274 -2.82 -5.88 -14.22
CA ASN A 274 -1.95 -4.86 -14.82
C ASN A 274 -0.44 -5.16 -14.68
N LEU A 275 -0.02 -5.83 -13.60
CA LEU A 275 1.38 -6.15 -13.27
C LEU A 275 1.68 -7.65 -13.17
N GLY A 276 0.66 -8.50 -13.05
CA GLY A 276 0.84 -9.93 -12.79
C GLY A 276 1.32 -10.20 -11.37
N VAL A 277 2.49 -10.84 -11.23
CA VAL A 277 3.10 -11.22 -9.95
C VAL A 277 4.61 -11.02 -10.03
N SER A 278 5.17 -10.30 -9.06
CA SER A 278 6.61 -10.05 -8.94
C SER A 278 7.32 -11.08 -8.06
N HIS A 279 8.64 -11.02 -8.09
CA HIS A 279 9.52 -11.63 -7.08
C HIS A 279 10.00 -10.55 -6.11
N ALA A 280 10.38 -10.91 -4.89
CA ALA A 280 10.85 -10.00 -3.84
C ALA A 280 12.02 -10.62 -3.10
N GLN A 281 12.97 -9.76 -2.68
CA GLN A 281 14.21 -10.21 -2.08
C GLN A 281 13.96 -11.06 -0.83
N GLN A 282 14.56 -12.25 -0.78
CA GLN A 282 14.51 -13.12 0.39
C GLN A 282 15.43 -12.59 1.49
N THR A 283 14.85 -12.25 2.64
CA THR A 283 15.57 -11.77 3.83
C THR A 283 15.73 -12.83 4.93
N ILE A 284 15.29 -14.07 4.66
CA ILE A 284 15.18 -15.20 5.60
C ILE A 284 15.61 -16.47 4.85
N THR A 285 16.37 -17.37 5.49
CA THR A 285 16.76 -18.67 4.90
C THR A 285 15.72 -19.77 5.18
N ASP A 286 15.70 -20.82 4.36
CA ASP A 286 14.80 -21.96 4.58
C ASP A 286 15.06 -22.65 5.93
N GLU A 287 16.31 -22.68 6.40
CA GLU A 287 16.67 -23.22 7.71
C GLU A 287 16.04 -22.45 8.88
N GLU A 288 15.94 -21.12 8.78
CA GLU A 288 15.32 -20.26 9.81
C GLU A 288 13.80 -20.50 9.88
N ILE A 289 13.15 -20.61 8.71
CA ILE A 289 11.72 -20.93 8.57
C ILE A 289 11.43 -22.31 9.17
N ILE A 290 12.23 -23.32 8.84
CA ILE A 290 12.08 -24.69 9.34
C ILE A 290 12.32 -24.73 10.86
N ALA A 291 13.36 -24.06 11.38
CA ALA A 291 13.67 -24.02 12.81
C ALA A 291 12.55 -23.35 13.64
N LEU A 292 11.94 -22.27 13.13
CA LEU A 292 10.79 -21.62 13.76
C LEU A 292 9.57 -22.55 13.80
N VAL A 293 9.27 -23.23 12.69
CA VAL A 293 8.13 -24.17 12.59
C VAL A 293 8.32 -25.38 13.51
N ASP A 294 9.51 -25.98 13.55
CA ASP A 294 9.80 -27.13 14.41
C ASP A 294 9.79 -26.77 15.90
N THR A 295 10.32 -25.59 16.27
CA THR A 295 10.26 -25.07 17.65
C THR A 295 8.83 -24.80 18.09
N THR A 296 8.02 -24.21 17.20
CA THR A 296 6.61 -23.90 17.46
C THR A 296 5.76 -25.17 17.57
N ALA A 297 6.01 -26.18 16.73
CA ALA A 297 5.35 -27.48 16.82
C ALA A 297 5.67 -28.19 18.15
N ALA A 298 6.94 -28.22 18.58
CA ALA A 298 7.33 -28.79 19.86
C ALA A 298 6.69 -28.05 21.07
N ALA A 299 6.48 -26.74 20.98
CA ALA A 299 5.77 -25.97 21.99
C ALA A 299 4.26 -26.33 22.05
N ILE A 300 3.62 -26.55 20.89
CA ILE A 300 2.21 -26.99 20.79
C ILE A 300 2.01 -28.43 21.32
N GLU A 301 2.96 -29.33 21.02
CA GLU A 301 3.00 -30.70 21.55
C GLU A 301 3.05 -30.72 23.09
N ASN A 302 3.78 -29.80 23.70
CA ASN A 302 3.93 -29.67 25.15
C ASN A 302 2.75 -28.92 25.82
N ASN A 303 2.31 -27.79 25.25
CA ASN A 303 1.17 -27.01 25.75
C ASN A 303 0.56 -26.13 24.64
N ALA A 304 -0.43 -26.67 23.92
CA ALA A 304 -1.09 -25.97 22.82
C ALA A 304 -1.77 -24.66 23.26
N SER A 305 -2.52 -24.68 24.37
CA SER A 305 -3.34 -23.54 24.83
C SER A 305 -2.51 -22.34 25.26
N ASP A 306 -1.40 -22.56 26.01
CA ASP A 306 -0.49 -21.46 26.31
C ASP A 306 0.30 -21.03 25.06
N THR A 307 0.74 -21.97 24.22
CA THR A 307 1.48 -21.61 23.00
C THR A 307 0.66 -20.73 22.05
N PHE A 308 -0.62 -21.00 21.83
CA PHE A 308 -1.48 -20.11 21.04
C PHE A 308 -1.65 -18.73 21.67
N ARG A 309 -1.74 -18.63 23.01
CA ARG A 309 -1.73 -17.33 23.71
C ARG A 309 -0.42 -16.57 23.48
N ARG A 310 0.72 -17.26 23.53
CA ARG A 310 2.06 -16.67 23.34
C ARG A 310 2.29 -16.21 21.89
N ILE A 311 1.87 -17.02 20.91
CA ILE A 311 1.87 -16.66 19.49
C ILE A 311 1.04 -15.40 19.28
N ASN A 312 -0.24 -15.41 19.67
CA ASN A 312 -1.18 -14.30 19.42
C ASN A 312 -0.86 -13.00 20.21
N ALA A 313 0.14 -13.05 21.10
CA ALA A 313 0.69 -11.91 21.82
C ALA A 313 1.98 -11.34 21.18
N GLY A 314 2.43 -11.87 20.04
CA GLY A 314 3.64 -11.44 19.35
C GLY A 314 4.93 -11.70 20.14
N GLU A 315 4.96 -12.74 21.00
CA GLU A 315 6.16 -13.04 21.79
C GLU A 315 7.33 -13.44 20.88
N ALA A 316 8.54 -12.95 21.18
CA ALA A 316 9.78 -13.10 20.38
C ALA A 316 10.28 -14.54 20.12
N SER A 317 9.55 -15.56 20.58
CA SER A 317 9.76 -16.97 20.19
C SER A 317 9.00 -17.35 18.91
N TYR A 318 8.12 -16.47 18.41
CA TYR A 318 7.09 -16.76 17.40
C TYR A 318 6.95 -15.66 16.32
N LEU A 319 7.49 -14.48 16.59
CA LEU A 319 7.66 -13.34 15.69
C LEU A 319 9.06 -12.79 15.97
N ASP A 320 9.94 -12.79 14.99
CA ASP A 320 11.30 -12.29 15.17
C ASP A 320 11.31 -10.76 15.33
N SER A 321 12.12 -10.25 16.27
CA SER A 321 12.18 -8.82 16.60
C SER A 321 13.18 -8.02 15.77
N GLU A 322 14.12 -8.67 15.09
CA GLU A 322 15.12 -8.05 14.21
C GLU A 322 14.68 -8.17 12.74
N ASN A 323 13.99 -9.26 12.35
CA ASN A 323 13.34 -9.41 11.05
C ASN A 323 11.87 -9.87 11.18
N PRO A 324 10.90 -8.93 11.40
CA PRO A 324 9.48 -9.25 11.58
C PRO A 324 8.78 -10.01 10.44
N ALA A 325 9.42 -10.20 9.28
CA ALA A 325 8.90 -11.09 8.24
C ALA A 325 9.03 -12.59 8.62
N LEU A 326 9.89 -12.93 9.58
CA LEU A 326 10.02 -14.27 10.17
C LEU A 326 9.03 -14.45 11.32
N TYR A 327 7.84 -14.98 11.01
CA TYR A 327 6.78 -15.21 11.99
C TYR A 327 6.06 -16.54 11.75
N THR A 328 5.41 -17.07 12.79
CA THR A 328 4.61 -18.30 12.70
C THR A 328 3.10 -18.05 12.74
N PHE A 329 2.38 -18.96 12.10
CA PHE A 329 0.92 -19.02 12.11
C PHE A 329 0.47 -20.49 12.05
N VAL A 330 -0.74 -20.78 12.55
CA VAL A 330 -1.19 -22.15 12.80
C VAL A 330 -2.62 -22.35 12.32
N TYR A 331 -2.86 -23.35 11.47
CA TYR A 331 -4.20 -23.82 11.11
C TYR A 331 -4.60 -25.06 11.92
N ASN A 332 -5.90 -25.30 12.05
CA ASN A 332 -6.45 -26.60 12.43
C ASN A 332 -6.89 -27.41 11.19
N ALA A 333 -7.29 -28.66 11.42
CA ALA A 333 -7.74 -29.59 10.38
C ALA A 333 -8.92 -29.12 9.49
N ASN A 334 -9.63 -28.06 9.87
CA ASN A 334 -10.75 -27.48 9.11
C ASN A 334 -10.35 -26.25 8.29
N VAL A 335 -9.05 -25.92 8.19
CA VAL A 335 -8.54 -24.69 7.57
C VAL A 335 -9.01 -23.41 8.29
N THR A 336 -9.29 -23.51 9.60
CA THR A 336 -9.43 -22.34 10.48
C THR A 336 -8.07 -21.96 11.04
N LEU A 337 -7.72 -20.68 10.96
CA LEU A 337 -6.53 -20.11 11.58
C LEU A 337 -6.75 -20.01 13.10
N VAL A 338 -5.93 -20.70 13.90
CA VAL A 338 -6.06 -20.76 15.37
C VAL A 338 -5.02 -19.91 16.10
N ALA A 339 -3.90 -19.60 15.46
CA ALA A 339 -2.93 -18.62 15.95
C ALA A 339 -2.17 -17.94 14.81
N HIS A 340 -1.73 -16.70 15.02
CA HIS A 340 -0.93 -15.91 14.07
C HIS A 340 -0.13 -14.87 14.86
N ALA A 341 1.20 -14.84 14.71
CA ALA A 341 2.05 -14.03 15.57
C ALA A 341 2.05 -12.53 15.24
N ASP A 342 1.87 -12.20 13.97
CA ASP A 342 1.74 -10.84 13.42
C ASP A 342 0.25 -10.42 13.43
N ASN A 343 -0.48 -10.63 12.32
CA ASN A 343 -1.89 -10.26 12.17
C ASN A 343 -2.85 -11.17 12.96
N ASN A 344 -3.01 -10.87 14.25
CA ASN A 344 -3.92 -11.60 15.14
C ASN A 344 -5.43 -11.41 14.83
N GLN A 345 -5.81 -10.41 14.02
CA GLN A 345 -7.22 -10.17 13.65
C GLN A 345 -7.79 -11.28 12.76
N LEU A 346 -6.94 -12.05 12.09
CA LEU A 346 -7.34 -13.19 11.27
C LEU A 346 -7.70 -14.44 12.10
N VAL A 347 -7.35 -14.49 13.40
CA VAL A 347 -7.54 -15.67 14.25
C VAL A 347 -9.03 -15.98 14.44
N GLY A 348 -9.40 -17.26 14.29
CA GLY A 348 -10.78 -17.73 14.24
C GLY A 348 -11.38 -17.75 12.82
N THR A 349 -10.78 -17.06 11.85
CA THR A 349 -11.24 -17.06 10.45
C THR A 349 -11.07 -18.45 9.84
N ASN A 350 -12.14 -18.97 9.23
CA ASN A 350 -12.06 -20.11 8.34
C ASN A 350 -11.71 -19.67 6.91
N PHE A 351 -10.74 -20.34 6.31
CA PHE A 351 -10.24 -20.07 4.97
C PHE A 351 -10.50 -21.21 3.97
N LYS A 352 -11.32 -22.20 4.34
CA LYS A 352 -11.56 -23.39 3.51
C LYS A 352 -12.19 -23.00 2.16
N GLY A 353 -11.57 -23.40 1.07
CA GLY A 353 -11.98 -23.07 -0.29
C GLY A 353 -11.68 -21.63 -0.71
N LYS A 354 -11.02 -20.81 0.12
CA LYS A 354 -10.57 -19.47 -0.26
C LYS A 354 -9.24 -19.52 -0.99
N THR A 355 -9.13 -18.73 -2.04
CA THR A 355 -8.00 -18.74 -2.96
C THR A 355 -7.04 -17.56 -2.74
N ASP A 356 -5.91 -17.59 -3.44
CA ASP A 356 -5.24 -16.37 -3.88
C ASP A 356 -5.91 -15.80 -5.16
N VAL A 357 -5.35 -14.72 -5.70
CA VAL A 357 -5.86 -14.06 -6.92
C VAL A 357 -5.79 -14.95 -8.17
N THR A 358 -4.91 -15.96 -8.21
CA THR A 358 -4.81 -16.89 -9.35
C THR A 358 -5.88 -17.99 -9.32
N GLY A 359 -6.68 -18.04 -8.24
CA GLY A 359 -7.66 -19.10 -8.00
C GLY A 359 -7.08 -20.31 -7.26
N LYS A 360 -5.86 -20.20 -6.68
CA LYS A 360 -5.23 -21.31 -5.97
C LYS A 360 -5.70 -21.38 -4.51
N ALA A 361 -6.34 -22.48 -4.12
CA ALA A 361 -6.80 -22.74 -2.74
C ALA A 361 -5.63 -23.19 -1.82
N PHE A 362 -4.58 -22.37 -1.75
CA PHE A 362 -3.29 -22.76 -1.18
C PHE A 362 -3.33 -23.18 0.30
N ARG A 363 -4.33 -22.72 1.07
CA ARG A 363 -4.50 -23.10 2.48
C ARG A 363 -5.11 -24.49 2.62
N ASP A 364 -6.01 -24.89 1.72
CA ASP A 364 -6.49 -26.27 1.63
C ASP A 364 -5.34 -27.20 1.18
N GLU A 365 -4.47 -26.77 0.26
CA GLU A 365 -3.25 -27.51 -0.10
C GLU A 365 -2.28 -27.67 1.08
N ILE A 366 -2.01 -26.62 1.85
CA ILE A 366 -1.18 -26.68 3.06
C ILE A 366 -1.74 -27.72 4.05
N VAL A 367 -3.05 -27.66 4.33
CA VAL A 367 -3.67 -28.56 5.31
C VAL A 367 -3.76 -30.00 4.81
N ALA A 368 -4.10 -30.22 3.53
CA ALA A 368 -4.14 -31.55 2.93
C ALA A 368 -2.73 -32.17 2.86
N GLY A 369 -1.74 -31.40 2.36
CA GLY A 369 -0.35 -31.83 2.27
C GLY A 369 0.27 -32.16 3.62
N ALA A 370 -0.11 -31.43 4.68
CA ALA A 370 0.30 -31.75 6.05
C ALA A 370 -0.23 -33.11 6.52
N PHE A 371 -1.48 -33.47 6.22
CA PHE A 371 -2.04 -34.79 6.57
C PHE A 371 -1.52 -35.94 5.71
N GLU A 372 -1.11 -35.68 4.47
CA GLU A 372 -0.55 -36.70 3.57
C GLU A 372 0.95 -36.95 3.81
N ASN A 373 1.75 -35.88 3.98
CA ASN A 373 3.21 -35.93 3.95
C ASN A 373 3.87 -35.60 5.30
N GLY A 374 3.12 -35.08 6.27
CA GLY A 374 3.63 -34.64 7.58
C GLY A 374 4.35 -33.28 7.53
N THR A 375 5.18 -33.03 6.53
CA THR A 375 5.80 -31.72 6.25
C THR A 375 5.85 -31.44 4.75
N GLY A 376 6.07 -30.18 4.37
CA GLY A 376 6.23 -29.79 2.98
C GLY A 376 6.17 -28.27 2.79
N GLY A 377 6.07 -27.83 1.54
CA GLY A 377 5.91 -26.41 1.19
C GLY A 377 4.80 -26.18 0.17
N VAL A 378 4.15 -25.01 0.23
CA VAL A 378 3.22 -24.53 -0.80
C VAL A 378 3.62 -23.13 -1.24
N GLU A 379 3.76 -22.94 -2.55
CA GLU A 379 3.90 -21.64 -3.22
C GLU A 379 2.51 -21.07 -3.58
N TYR A 380 2.32 -19.77 -3.40
CA TYR A 380 1.08 -19.04 -3.66
C TYR A 380 1.35 -17.55 -3.91
N VAL A 381 0.34 -16.82 -4.35
CA VAL A 381 0.43 -15.36 -4.57
C VAL A 381 -0.10 -14.60 -3.36
N TYR A 382 0.63 -13.57 -2.91
CA TYR A 382 0.24 -12.77 -1.75
C TYR A 382 0.67 -11.30 -1.89
N THR A 383 -0.04 -10.39 -1.23
CA THR A 383 0.41 -9.01 -1.06
C THR A 383 1.57 -8.94 -0.06
N ASN A 384 2.47 -7.97 -0.22
CA ASN A 384 3.50 -7.70 0.77
C ASN A 384 3.06 -6.53 1.68
N PRO A 385 3.05 -6.67 3.02
CA PRO A 385 2.68 -5.58 3.92
C PRO A 385 3.62 -4.36 3.87
N THR A 386 4.84 -4.50 3.34
CA THR A 386 5.78 -3.36 3.17
C THR A 386 5.79 -2.76 1.77
N HIS A 387 5.18 -3.44 0.78
CA HIS A 387 5.22 -3.06 -0.63
C HIS A 387 3.88 -3.37 -1.30
N ALA A 388 3.16 -2.31 -1.69
CA ALA A 388 1.90 -2.34 -2.42
C ALA A 388 2.04 -3.01 -3.80
N ASN A 389 2.08 -4.34 -3.83
CA ASN A 389 2.20 -5.19 -5.02
C ASN A 389 1.87 -6.65 -4.68
N LEU A 390 1.81 -7.51 -5.71
CA LEU A 390 1.66 -8.95 -5.59
C LEU A 390 2.99 -9.68 -5.78
N TYR A 391 3.26 -10.65 -4.92
CA TYR A 391 4.51 -11.40 -4.92
C TYR A 391 4.27 -12.90 -4.75
N TYR A 392 5.19 -13.70 -5.31
CA TYR A 392 5.26 -15.13 -4.99
C TYR A 392 5.76 -15.32 -3.55
N LYS A 393 5.01 -16.10 -2.76
CA LYS A 393 5.33 -16.48 -1.38
C LYS A 393 5.31 -18.00 -1.22
N THR A 394 6.26 -18.54 -0.47
CA THR A 394 6.30 -19.96 -0.10
C THR A 394 6.10 -20.11 1.40
N THR A 395 5.19 -21.00 1.80
CA THR A 395 5.02 -21.40 3.20
C THR A 395 5.50 -22.84 3.38
N TYR A 396 6.44 -23.03 4.30
CA TYR A 396 6.77 -24.34 4.86
C TYR A 396 5.75 -24.69 5.96
N TYR A 397 5.34 -25.95 6.02
CA TYR A 397 4.37 -26.45 6.99
C TYR A 397 4.83 -27.75 7.66
N ARG A 398 4.39 -27.93 8.91
CA ARG A 398 4.50 -29.18 9.67
C ARG A 398 3.17 -29.53 10.35
N LEU A 399 2.74 -30.77 10.19
CA LEU A 399 1.70 -31.39 11.00
C LEU A 399 2.23 -31.68 12.41
N THR A 400 1.43 -31.36 13.41
CA THR A 400 1.69 -31.67 14.82
C THR A 400 0.41 -32.07 15.53
N ASN A 401 0.52 -32.74 16.68
CA ASN A 401 -0.61 -33.04 17.56
C ASN A 401 -0.40 -32.31 18.89
N GLY A 402 -1.31 -31.40 19.22
CA GLY A 402 -1.24 -30.59 20.42
C GLY A 402 -1.45 -31.40 21.70
N SER A 403 -1.04 -30.80 22.82
CA SER A 403 -1.22 -31.36 24.18
C SER A 403 -2.68 -31.66 24.57
N ASP A 404 -3.65 -31.17 23.80
CA ASP A 404 -5.08 -31.38 23.96
C ASP A 404 -5.65 -32.53 23.08
N GLY A 405 -4.80 -33.14 22.24
CA GLY A 405 -5.16 -34.22 21.33
C GLY A 405 -5.66 -33.79 19.95
N ASN A 406 -5.67 -32.49 19.64
CA ASN A 406 -6.06 -31.99 18.32
C ASN A 406 -4.85 -31.92 17.36
N SER A 407 -5.08 -32.15 16.07
CA SER A 407 -4.05 -31.96 15.04
C SER A 407 -4.02 -30.53 14.51
N TYR A 408 -2.81 -29.97 14.43
CA TYR A 408 -2.51 -28.61 14.00
C TYR A 408 -1.47 -28.59 12.88
N ILE A 409 -1.52 -27.57 12.04
CA ILE A 409 -0.59 -27.36 10.93
C ILE A 409 0.15 -26.05 11.20
N VAL A 410 1.39 -26.17 11.67
CA VAL A 410 2.28 -25.05 12.00
C VAL A 410 2.97 -24.59 10.73
N CYS A 411 2.96 -23.28 10.51
CA CYS A 411 3.42 -22.66 9.28
C CYS A 411 4.38 -21.49 9.58
N SER A 412 5.29 -21.26 8.64
CA SER A 412 6.01 -19.99 8.45
C SER A 412 6.36 -19.86 6.97
N GLY A 413 6.67 -18.67 6.48
CA GLY A 413 6.91 -18.51 5.05
C GLY A 413 7.48 -17.16 4.63
N ASN A 414 8.30 -17.21 3.58
CA ASN A 414 9.05 -16.11 3.00
C ASN A 414 8.62 -15.88 1.54
N PHE A 415 8.83 -14.67 1.03
CA PHE A 415 8.69 -14.37 -0.39
C PHE A 415 9.76 -15.10 -1.22
N LYS A 416 9.72 -14.98 -2.55
CA LYS A 416 10.68 -15.62 -3.46
C LYS A 416 11.49 -14.59 -4.25
N ASN A 417 12.81 -14.82 -4.29
CA ASN A 417 13.76 -14.22 -5.25
C ASN A 417 13.43 -14.65 -6.69
#